data_AF-A0A3P7KYT2-F1
#
_entry.id   AF-A0A3P7KYT2-F1
#
_cell.length_a   1.000
_cell.length_b   1.000
_cell.length_c   1.000
_cell.angle_alpha   90.00
_cell.angle_beta   90.00
_cell.angle_gamma   90.00
#
_symmetry.space_group_name_H-M   'P 1'
#
loop_
_entity.id
_entity.type
_entity.pdbx_description
1 polymer ?
#
loop_
_entity_poly.entity_id
_entity_poly.type
_entity_poly.pdbx_seq_one_letter_code
_entity_poly.pdbx_strand_id
1 'polypeptide(L)' 'PATGSATDWIKRNTNVKYVYVFELPPAYTTWFAFQVKPHKLLPIAIETWNGVRVIIDQVLKDNKL' A
#
# COMPACT_ATOMS: atom_id res chain seq x y z
N PRO A 1 -11.59 -7.08 12.72
CA PRO A 1 -11.76 -7.75 11.40
C PRO A 1 -12.61 -6.87 10.47
N ALA A 2 -12.21 -6.72 9.21
CA ALA A 2 -12.96 -6.01 8.19
C ALA A 2 -13.21 -6.96 7.01
N THR A 3 -14.44 -7.01 6.50
CA THR A 3 -14.84 -7.85 5.36
C THR A 3 -15.46 -7.00 4.28
N GLY A 4 -15.27 -7.38 3.01
CA GLY A 4 -15.84 -6.66 1.87
C GLY A 4 -14.99 -5.49 1.40
N SER A 5 -13.70 -5.48 1.74
CA SER A 5 -12.75 -4.52 1.19
C SER A 5 -12.55 -4.73 -0.32
N ALA A 6 -11.98 -3.72 -0.99
CA ALA A 6 -11.60 -3.86 -2.40
C ALA A 6 -10.64 -5.04 -2.62
N THR A 7 -9.73 -5.29 -1.67
CA THR A 7 -8.80 -6.42 -1.77
C THR A 7 -9.47 -7.76 -1.62
N ASP A 8 -10.47 -7.88 -0.73
CA ASP A 8 -11.27 -9.11 -0.61
C ASP A 8 -12.02 -9.40 -1.91
N TRP A 9 -12.60 -8.35 -2.51
CA TRP A 9 -13.31 -8.48 -3.78
C TRP A 9 -12.39 -8.90 -4.92
N ILE A 10 -11.22 -8.25 -5.07
CA ILE A 10 -10.25 -8.60 -6.12
C ILE A 10 -9.78 -10.05 -5.94
N LYS A 11 -9.44 -10.43 -4.71
CA LYS A 11 -8.99 -11.80 -4.40
C LYS A 11 -10.05 -12.86 -4.66
N ARG A 12 -11.33 -12.52 -4.47
CA ARG A 12 -12.44 -13.45 -4.72
C ARG A 12 -12.80 -13.57 -6.21
N ASN A 13 -12.72 -12.48 -6.96
CA ASN A 13 -13.32 -12.39 -8.31
C ASN A 13 -12.29 -12.40 -9.45
N THR A 14 -10.99 -12.40 -9.15
CA THR A 14 -9.93 -12.36 -10.16
C THR A 14 -8.80 -13.34 -9.83
N ASN A 15 -7.96 -13.62 -10.82
CA ASN A 15 -6.75 -14.43 -10.63
C ASN A 15 -5.53 -13.60 -10.19
N VAL A 16 -5.72 -12.39 -9.67
CA VAL A 16 -4.61 -11.50 -9.30
C VAL A 16 -3.86 -12.06 -8.07
N LYS A 17 -2.62 -12.47 -8.31
CA LYS A 17 -1.75 -13.08 -7.29
C LYS A 17 -1.30 -12.10 -6.20
N TYR A 18 -1.00 -10.86 -6.56
CA TYR A 18 -0.48 -9.84 -5.63
C TYR A 18 -1.46 -8.68 -5.51
N VAL A 19 -2.03 -8.46 -4.31
CA VAL A 19 -2.99 -7.39 -4.03
C VAL A 19 -2.67 -6.85 -2.65
N TYR A 20 -2.51 -5.53 -2.51
CA TYR A 20 -2.07 -4.88 -1.27
C TYR A 20 -2.92 -3.64 -0.96
N VAL A 21 -3.06 -3.32 0.32
CA VAL A 21 -3.53 -2.01 0.83
C VAL A 21 -2.38 -1.39 1.59
N PHE A 22 -2.13 -0.10 1.36
CA PHE A 22 -1.15 0.67 2.13
C PHE A 22 -1.89 1.68 2.99
N GLU A 23 -1.68 1.59 4.31
CA GLU A 23 -2.08 2.61 5.26
C GLU A 23 -0.86 3.52 5.50
N LEU A 24 -0.91 4.74 4.97
CA LEU A 24 0.22 5.65 5.01
C LEU A 24 0.40 6.29 6.39
N PRO A 25 1.62 6.78 6.73
CA PRO A 25 1.83 7.59 7.91
C PRO A 25 1.04 8.92 7.85
N PRO A 26 0.72 9.54 9.00
CA PRO A 26 0.91 9.01 10.35
C PRO A 26 -0.14 7.94 10.69
N ALA A 27 0.17 7.08 11.67
CA ALA A 27 -0.77 6.04 12.11
C ALA A 27 -2.12 6.64 12.52
N TYR A 28 -3.21 5.91 12.25
CA TYR A 28 -4.58 6.37 12.55
C TYR A 28 -4.83 6.70 14.03
N THR A 29 -3.98 6.17 14.93
CA THR A 29 -4.02 6.44 16.37
C THR A 29 -3.42 7.81 16.75
N THR A 30 -2.80 8.52 15.82
CA THR A 30 -2.30 9.88 16.06
C THR A 30 -3.42 10.91 15.99
N TRP A 31 -3.31 11.95 16.83
CA TRP A 31 -4.31 13.02 16.98
C TRP A 31 -4.72 13.71 15.67
N PHE A 32 -3.86 13.67 14.64
CA PHE A 32 -4.05 14.32 13.35
C PHE A 32 -4.03 13.32 12.18
N ALA A 33 -4.35 12.03 12.41
CA ALA A 33 -4.29 10.93 11.44
C ALA A 33 -4.48 11.31 9.95
N PHE A 34 -5.55 12.04 9.64
CA PHE A 34 -5.90 12.44 8.26
C PHE A 34 -5.38 13.82 7.83
N GLN A 35 -4.84 14.62 8.74
CA GLN A 35 -4.30 15.97 8.50
C GLN A 35 -2.77 15.93 8.43
N VAL A 36 -2.25 15.55 7.27
CA VAL A 36 -0.80 15.51 7.00
C VAL A 36 -0.25 16.93 6.81
N LYS A 37 0.81 17.28 7.55
CA LYS A 37 1.51 18.57 7.38
C LYS A 37 2.23 18.62 6.01
N PRO A 38 2.25 19.77 5.30
CA PRO A 38 2.85 19.84 3.95
C PRO A 38 4.28 19.31 3.84
N HIS A 39 5.13 19.55 4.84
CA HIS A 39 6.51 19.06 4.85
C HIS A 39 6.65 17.53 4.99
N LYS A 40 5.58 16.80 5.32
CA LYS A 40 5.56 15.34 5.40
C LYS A 40 5.16 14.66 4.10
N LEU A 41 4.60 15.39 3.13
CA LEU A 41 4.11 14.83 1.87
C LEU A 41 5.23 14.13 1.07
N LEU A 42 6.34 14.82 0.83
CA LEU A 42 7.49 14.25 0.11
C LEU A 42 8.13 13.08 0.86
N PRO A 43 8.43 13.18 2.18
CA PRO A 43 8.92 12.03 2.94
C PRO A 43 8.04 10.78 2.85
N ILE A 44 6.72 10.92 3.03
CA ILE A 44 5.78 9.80 2.93
C ILE A 44 5.80 9.19 1.53
N ALA A 45 5.79 10.03 0.49
CA ALA A 45 5.81 9.54 -0.89
C ALA A 45 7.11 8.79 -1.21
N ILE A 46 8.27 9.31 -0.79
CA ILE A 46 9.57 8.68 -1.01
C ILE A 46 9.66 7.34 -0.28
N GLU A 47 9.26 7.30 1.00
CA GLU A 47 9.25 6.07 1.79
C GLU A 47 8.33 5.01 1.16
N THR A 48 7.11 5.41 0.80
CA THR A 48 6.13 4.53 0.15
C THR A 48 6.67 4.00 -1.18
N TRP A 49 7.28 4.86 -1.99
CA TRP A 49 7.85 4.48 -3.28
C TRP A 49 8.97 3.46 -3.14
N ASN A 50 9.85 3.62 -2.15
CA ASN A 50 10.90 2.65 -1.87
C ASN A 50 10.32 1.26 -1.54
N GLY A 51 9.23 1.20 -0.75
CA GLY A 51 8.53 -0.06 -0.47
C GLY A 51 7.86 -0.66 -1.71
N VAL A 52 7.15 0.15 -2.49
CA VAL A 52 6.47 -0.28 -3.73
C VAL A 52 7.47 -0.84 -4.74
N ARG A 53 8.63 -0.21 -4.90
CA ARG A 53 9.70 -0.70 -5.78
C ARG A 53 10.14 -2.12 -5.45
N VAL A 54 10.37 -2.41 -4.16
CA VAL A 54 10.78 -3.76 -3.72
C VAL A 54 9.71 -4.80 -4.08
N ILE A 55 8.43 -4.43 -3.94
CA ILE A 55 7.32 -5.31 -4.33
C ILE A 55 7.32 -5.53 -5.84
N ILE A 56 7.49 -4.49 -6.65
CA ILE A 56 7.57 -4.59 -8.10
C ILE A 56 8.71 -5.52 -8.51
N ASP A 57 9.91 -5.30 -7.97
CA ASP A 57 11.09 -6.12 -8.26
C ASP A 57 10.84 -7.61 -7.94
N GLN A 58 10.17 -7.89 -6.82
CA GLN A 58 9.80 -9.25 -6.44
C GLN A 58 8.75 -9.85 -7.38
N VAL A 59 7.74 -9.07 -7.78
CA VAL A 59 6.71 -9.52 -8.72
C VAL A 59 7.31 -9.83 -10.10
N LEU A 60 8.21 -8.99 -10.60
CA LEU A 60 8.91 -9.23 -11.87
C LEU A 60 9.72 -10.52 -11.80
N LYS A 61 10.52 -10.70 -10.74
CA LYS A 61 11.31 -11.91 -10.50
C LYS A 61 10.45 -13.18 -10.44
N ASP A 62 9.33 -13.14 -9.73
CA ASP A 62 8.43 -14.29 -9.57
C ASP A 62 7.72 -14.67 -10.89
N ASN A 63 7.50 -13.70 -11.77
CA ASN A 63 6.88 -13.90 -13.08
C ASN A 63 7.90 -14.08 -14.22
N LYS A 64 9.21 -14.03 -13.93
CA LYS A 64 10.31 -14.14 -14.91
C LYS A 64 10.22 -13.08 -16.02
N LEU A 65 9.87 -11.85 -15.64
CA LEU A 65 9.80 -10.67 -16.51
C LEU A 65 11.04 -9.79 -16.34
#